data_AF-A0A2N7L3I2-F1
#
_entry.id   AF-A0A2N7L3I2-F1
#
_cell.length_a   1.000
_cell.length_b   1.000
_cell.length_c   1.000
_cell.angle_alpha   90.00
_cell.angle_beta   90.00
_cell.angle_gamma   90.00
#
_symmetry.space_group_name_H-M   'P 1'
#
loop_
_entity.id
_entity.type
_entity.pdbx_description
1 polymer ?
#
loop_
_entity_poly.entity_id
_entity_poly.type
_entity_poly.pdbx_seq_one_letter_code
_entity_poly.pdbx_strand_id
1 'polypeptide(L)'
;MKKTAFIYGVMGLIPFLAFGVLLPVWPLDWQGKLAYTFLTYSAIILAFLSGAVWGITISDAKNAAKEEKSTKGLTVGIVFSLVAVGALLMPYPMSLYLLTASFVILFLLEVGLMFKGVYPLWYTFLRLALTCVVVVCHGFLWYWVYDLGSGVLPQIM
;
A
#
# COMPACT_ATOMS: atom_id res chain seq x y z
N MET A 1 21.35 0.20 -8.90
CA MET A 1 19.96 -0.24 -8.66
C MET A 1 19.51 -0.10 -7.20
N LYS A 2 20.18 -0.72 -6.21
CA LYS A 2 19.75 -0.66 -4.79
C LYS A 2 19.52 0.75 -4.23
N LYS A 3 20.49 1.66 -4.43
CA LYS A 3 20.40 3.07 -3.97
C LYS A 3 19.18 3.78 -4.57
N THR A 4 18.96 3.61 -5.87
CA THR A 4 17.82 4.19 -6.60
C THR A 4 16.49 3.66 -6.06
N ALA A 5 16.37 2.35 -5.87
CA ALA A 5 15.16 1.73 -5.31
C ALA A 5 14.86 2.23 -3.90
N PHE A 6 15.88 2.41 -3.07
CA PHE A 6 15.73 2.99 -1.74
C PHE A 6 15.21 4.43 -1.80
N ILE A 7 15.86 5.29 -2.58
CA ILE A 7 15.46 6.71 -2.71
C ILE A 7 14.02 6.82 -3.19
N TYR A 8 13.66 6.11 -4.26
CA TYR A 8 12.31 6.19 -4.83
C TYR A 8 11.26 5.58 -3.90
N GLY A 9 11.58 4.49 -3.20
CA GLY A 9 10.71 3.90 -2.20
C GLY A 9 10.40 4.88 -1.05
N VAL A 10 11.42 5.58 -0.56
CA VAL A 10 11.25 6.60 0.49
C VAL A 10 10.49 7.82 -0.01
N MET A 11 10.76 8.29 -1.23
CA MET A 11 10.00 9.39 -1.85
C MET A 11 8.51 9.06 -2.00
N GLY A 12 8.17 7.78 -2.24
CA GLY A 12 6.79 7.31 -2.25
C GLY A 12 6.07 7.44 -0.90
N LEU A 13 6.76 7.70 0.20
CA LEU A 13 6.14 7.94 1.51
C LEU A 13 5.66 9.38 1.70
N ILE A 14 6.06 10.31 0.82
CA ILE A 14 5.75 11.74 0.98
C ILE A 14 4.24 11.99 1.14
N PRO A 15 3.34 11.46 0.28
CA PRO A 15 1.92 11.75 0.45
C PRO A 15 1.29 11.06 1.66
N PHE A 16 1.81 9.91 2.10
CA PHE A 16 1.35 9.27 3.35
C PHE A 16 1.66 10.15 4.56
N LEU A 17 2.85 10.74 4.61
CA LEU A 17 3.23 11.65 5.69
C LEU A 17 2.47 12.98 5.61
N ALA A 18 2.36 13.56 4.41
CA ALA A 18 1.72 14.85 4.19
C ALA A 18 0.20 14.85 4.50
N PHE A 19 -0.50 13.78 4.14
CA PHE A 19 -1.96 13.71 4.23
C PHE A 19 -2.49 12.77 5.33
N GLY A 20 -1.61 11.97 5.94
CA GLY A 20 -1.93 11.13 7.10
C GLY A 20 -1.40 11.75 8.39
N VAL A 21 -0.08 11.72 8.56
CA VAL A 21 0.58 12.17 9.81
C VAL A 21 0.44 13.68 10.04
N LEU A 22 0.59 14.47 8.98
CA LEU A 22 0.47 15.93 9.06
C LEU A 22 -0.98 16.43 8.91
N LEU A 23 -1.96 15.53 8.78
CA LEU A 23 -3.39 15.89 8.71
C LEU A 23 -3.83 16.93 9.77
N PRO A 24 -3.42 16.82 11.06
CA PRO A 24 -3.80 17.76 12.12
C PRO A 24 -3.40 19.21 11.89
N VAL A 25 -2.32 19.43 11.14
CA VAL A 25 -1.73 20.76 10.92
C VAL A 25 -2.48 21.52 9.83
N TRP A 26 -3.23 20.81 8.98
CA TRP A 26 -4.00 21.41 7.91
C TRP A 26 -5.31 22.04 8.41
N PRO A 27 -5.82 23.08 7.73
CA PRO A 27 -7.13 23.67 8.03
C PRO A 27 -8.24 22.62 8.04
N LEU A 28 -9.18 22.72 8.99
CA LEU A 28 -10.24 21.72 9.20
C LEU A 28 -11.05 21.45 7.93
N ASP A 29 -11.38 22.49 7.17
CA ASP A 29 -12.15 22.40 5.92
C ASP A 29 -11.45 21.58 4.82
N TRP A 30 -10.13 21.35 4.94
CA TRP A 30 -9.34 20.57 4.00
C TRP A 30 -9.16 19.12 4.46
N GLN A 31 -9.30 18.83 5.76
CA GLN A 31 -8.94 17.54 6.33
C GLN A 31 -9.74 16.38 5.71
N GLY A 32 -11.03 16.55 5.42
CA GLY A 32 -11.82 15.52 4.72
C GLY A 32 -11.29 15.20 3.32
N LYS A 33 -10.99 16.22 2.53
CA LYS A 33 -10.41 16.06 1.18
C LYS A 33 -9.01 15.43 1.22
N LEU A 34 -8.19 15.82 2.20
CA LEU A 34 -6.85 15.29 2.37
C LEU A 34 -6.87 13.83 2.84
N ALA A 35 -7.79 13.46 3.73
CA ALA A 35 -8.00 12.08 4.14
C ALA A 35 -8.47 11.19 2.97
N TYR A 36 -9.39 11.69 2.13
CA TYR A 36 -9.76 10.99 0.89
C TYR A 36 -8.56 10.86 -0.09
N THR A 37 -7.77 11.93 -0.22
CA THR A 37 -6.55 11.94 -1.04
C THR A 37 -5.52 10.94 -0.53
N PHE A 38 -5.38 10.79 0.80
CA PHE A 38 -4.55 9.77 1.42
C PHE A 38 -5.00 8.36 1.03
N LEU A 39 -6.30 8.05 1.11
CA LEU A 39 -6.84 6.73 0.73
C LEU A 39 -6.65 6.46 -0.76
N THR A 40 -6.88 7.48 -1.60
CA THR A 40 -6.68 7.39 -3.05
C THR A 40 -5.21 7.10 -3.38
N TYR A 41 -4.28 7.82 -2.74
CA TYR A 41 -2.85 7.55 -2.92
C TYR A 41 -2.45 6.16 -2.42
N SER A 42 -3.01 5.73 -1.28
CA SER A 42 -2.81 4.39 -0.73
C SER A 42 -3.23 3.30 -1.73
N ALA A 43 -4.40 3.45 -2.35
CA ALA A 43 -4.88 2.56 -3.42
C ALA A 43 -3.96 2.58 -4.66
N ILE A 44 -3.50 3.76 -5.09
CA ILE A 44 -2.56 3.90 -6.22
C ILE A 44 -1.27 3.12 -5.95
N ILE A 45 -0.71 3.24 -4.74
CA ILE A 45 0.51 2.53 -4.36
C ILE A 45 0.26 1.01 -4.27
N LEU A 46 -0.89 0.57 -3.75
CA LEU A 46 -1.24 -0.84 -3.73
C LEU A 46 -1.33 -1.42 -5.15
N ALA A 47 -1.98 -0.71 -6.08
CA ALA A 47 -2.07 -1.10 -7.48
C ALA A 47 -0.70 -1.10 -8.18
N PHE A 48 0.15 -0.10 -7.90
CA PHE A 48 1.53 -0.05 -8.41
C PHE A 48 2.35 -1.28 -7.96
N LEU A 49 2.27 -1.65 -6.68
CA LEU A 49 2.97 -2.81 -6.14
C LEU A 49 2.44 -4.13 -6.72
N SER A 50 1.13 -4.22 -6.92
CA SER A 50 0.50 -5.32 -7.64
C SER A 50 1.05 -5.46 -9.08
N GLY A 51 1.20 -4.34 -9.79
CA GLY A 51 1.83 -4.30 -11.11
C GLY A 51 3.29 -4.76 -11.09
N ALA A 52 4.03 -4.44 -10.02
CA ALA A 52 5.39 -4.94 -9.83
C ALA A 52 5.43 -6.48 -9.64
N VAL A 53 4.45 -7.06 -8.94
CA VAL A 53 4.29 -8.53 -8.85
C VAL A 53 4.06 -9.14 -10.23
N TRP A 54 3.24 -8.51 -11.08
CA TRP A 54 3.09 -8.94 -12.47
C TRP A 54 4.42 -8.93 -13.23
N GLY A 55 5.17 -7.82 -13.15
CA GLY A 55 6.44 -7.65 -13.84
C GLY A 55 7.50 -8.69 -13.44
N ILE A 56 7.62 -8.98 -12.14
CA ILE A 56 8.56 -10.01 -11.69
C ILE A 56 8.11 -11.42 -12.08
N THR A 57 6.80 -11.67 -12.08
CA THR A 57 6.24 -12.97 -12.42
C THR A 57 6.52 -13.32 -13.88
N ILE A 58 6.31 -12.37 -14.80
CA ILE A 58 6.65 -12.52 -16.22
C ILE A 58 8.17 -12.70 -16.40
N SER A 59 8.98 -12.00 -15.61
CA SER A 59 10.44 -12.09 -15.69
C SER A 59 10.97 -13.45 -15.20
N ASP A 60 10.39 -14.01 -14.12
CA ASP A 60 10.77 -15.34 -13.60
C ASP A 60 10.24 -16.49 -14.47
N ALA A 61 9.11 -16.29 -15.15
CA ALA A 61 8.49 -17.29 -16.04
C ALA A 61 9.32 -17.63 -17.28
N LYS A 62 10.26 -16.77 -17.69
CA LYS A 62 11.19 -17.05 -18.81
C LYS A 62 12.11 -18.24 -18.56
N ASN A 63 12.22 -18.70 -17.30
CA ASN A 63 12.89 -19.95 -16.96
C ASN A 63 11.87 -21.10 -17.06
N ALA A 64 11.95 -21.90 -18.13
CA ALA A 64 10.94 -22.87 -18.59
C ALA A 64 10.43 -23.94 -17.57
N ALA A 65 11.02 -24.05 -16.39
CA ALA A 65 10.62 -25.00 -15.35
C ALA A 65 9.58 -24.46 -14.34
N LYS A 66 8.94 -23.30 -14.60
CA LYS A 66 8.11 -22.58 -13.61
C LYS A 66 6.73 -22.11 -14.09
N GLU A 67 6.14 -22.67 -15.16
CA GLU A 67 4.86 -22.20 -15.70
C GLU A 67 3.73 -22.06 -14.66
N GLU A 68 3.50 -23.04 -13.79
CA GLU A 68 2.43 -22.97 -12.77
C GLU A 68 2.64 -21.83 -11.74
N LYS A 69 3.91 -21.48 -11.47
CA LYS A 69 4.24 -20.35 -10.56
C LYS A 69 3.94 -19.00 -11.20
N SER A 70 4.00 -18.93 -12.54
CA SER A 70 3.68 -17.74 -13.30
C SER A 70 2.20 -17.35 -13.14
N THR A 71 1.28 -18.30 -13.21
CA THR A 71 -0.16 -17.98 -13.10
C THR A 71 -0.54 -17.42 -11.72
N LYS A 72 0.04 -17.96 -10.63
CA LYS A 72 -0.27 -17.51 -9.25
C LYS A 72 0.16 -16.06 -9.00
N GLY A 73 1.36 -15.68 -9.44
CA GLY A 73 1.83 -14.29 -9.30
C GLY A 73 0.99 -13.31 -10.12
N LEU A 74 0.53 -13.73 -11.30
CA LEU A 74 -0.39 -12.92 -12.11
C LEU A 74 -1.74 -12.73 -11.43
N THR A 75 -2.30 -13.78 -10.83
CA THR A 75 -3.54 -13.69 -10.04
C THR A 75 -3.39 -12.75 -8.86
N VAL A 76 -2.29 -12.83 -8.10
CA VAL A 76 -2.01 -11.92 -6.99
C VAL A 76 -1.99 -10.47 -7.48
N GLY A 77 -1.28 -10.19 -8.58
CA GLY A 77 -1.27 -8.85 -9.18
C GLY A 77 -2.69 -8.34 -9.44
N ILE A 78 -3.47 -9.03 -10.28
CA ILE A 78 -4.80 -8.51 -10.64
C ILE A 78 -5.75 -8.38 -9.43
N VAL A 79 -5.72 -9.34 -8.49
CA VAL A 79 -6.56 -9.29 -7.29
C VAL A 79 -6.27 -8.04 -6.47
N PHE A 80 -4.99 -7.76 -6.17
CA PHE A 80 -4.65 -6.59 -5.36
C PHE A 80 -4.92 -5.26 -6.06
N SER A 81 -4.80 -5.22 -7.40
CA SER A 81 -5.20 -4.02 -8.16
C SER A 81 -6.70 -3.77 -8.11
N LEU A 82 -7.52 -4.83 -8.19
CA LEU A 82 -8.98 -4.72 -8.07
C LEU A 82 -9.41 -4.40 -6.65
N VAL A 83 -8.74 -4.96 -5.64
CA VAL A 83 -8.96 -4.62 -4.23
C VAL A 83 -8.65 -3.14 -3.97
N ALA A 84 -7.61 -2.57 -4.60
CA ALA A 84 -7.31 -1.14 -4.49
C ALA A 84 -8.49 -0.28 -4.97
N VAL A 85 -9.08 -0.60 -6.12
CA VAL A 85 -10.28 0.11 -6.63
C VAL A 85 -11.48 -0.14 -5.73
N GLY A 86 -11.71 -1.40 -5.32
CA GLY A 86 -12.80 -1.78 -4.42
C GLY A 86 -12.73 -1.05 -3.08
N ALA A 87 -11.54 -0.83 -2.55
CA ALA A 87 -11.34 -0.07 -1.31
C ALA A 87 -11.76 1.40 -1.45
N LEU A 88 -11.62 2.02 -2.62
CA LEU A 88 -12.07 3.39 -2.85
C LEU A 88 -13.59 3.52 -3.00
N LEU A 89 -14.28 2.42 -3.28
CA LEU A 89 -15.74 2.36 -3.32
C LEU A 89 -16.36 2.09 -1.94
N MET A 90 -15.55 1.71 -0.96
CA MET A 90 -16.01 1.49 0.41
C MET A 90 -16.02 2.79 1.20
N PRO A 91 -16.98 2.96 2.13
CA PRO A 91 -16.96 4.09 3.04
C PRO A 91 -15.76 4.00 4.00
N TYR A 92 -15.34 5.16 4.50
CA TYR A 92 -14.49 5.18 5.68
C TYR A 92 -15.25 4.59 6.89
N PRO A 93 -14.64 3.73 7.72
CA PRO A 93 -13.23 3.34 7.78
C PRO A 93 -12.90 2.04 7.04
N MET A 94 -13.90 1.39 6.40
CA MET A 94 -13.72 0.09 5.76
C MET A 94 -12.65 0.15 4.65
N SER A 95 -12.64 1.25 3.89
CA SER A 95 -11.57 1.54 2.92
C SER A 95 -10.17 1.46 3.54
N LEU A 96 -9.98 2.13 4.69
CA LEU A 96 -8.71 2.20 5.40
C LEU A 96 -8.28 0.82 5.90
N TYR A 97 -9.20 0.05 6.48
CA TYR A 97 -8.90 -1.30 6.95
C TYR A 97 -8.54 -2.25 5.81
N LEU A 98 -9.30 -2.21 4.71
CA LEU A 98 -9.06 -3.06 3.55
C LEU A 98 -7.69 -2.76 2.91
N LEU A 99 -7.33 -1.48 2.76
CA LEU A 99 -6.02 -1.07 2.25
C LEU A 99 -4.90 -1.52 3.20
N THR A 100 -5.05 -1.27 4.51
CA THR A 100 -4.04 -1.65 5.51
C THR A 100 -3.78 -3.17 5.50
N ALA A 101 -4.86 -3.96 5.54
CA ALA A 101 -4.76 -5.42 5.47
C ALA A 101 -4.10 -5.87 4.16
N SER A 102 -4.44 -5.21 3.04
CA SER A 102 -3.89 -5.54 1.74
C SER A 102 -2.38 -5.30 1.66
N PHE A 103 -1.87 -4.19 2.20
CA PHE A 103 -0.42 -3.95 2.27
C PHE A 103 0.32 -5.05 3.04
N VAL A 104 -0.23 -5.46 4.19
CA VAL A 104 0.36 -6.51 5.03
C VAL A 104 0.32 -7.86 4.31
N ILE A 105 -0.82 -8.26 3.75
CA ILE A 105 -0.97 -9.54 3.06
C ILE A 105 -0.05 -9.58 1.82
N LEU A 106 -0.02 -8.51 1.01
CA LEU A 106 0.86 -8.45 -0.16
C LEU A 106 2.33 -8.60 0.24
N PHE A 107 2.76 -7.93 1.31
CA PHE A 107 4.11 -8.07 1.84
C PHE A 107 4.41 -9.50 2.31
N LEU A 108 3.48 -10.17 3.01
CA LEU A 108 3.66 -11.57 3.44
C LEU A 108 3.80 -12.53 2.25
N LEU A 109 3.05 -12.28 1.16
CA LEU A 109 3.21 -13.03 -0.09
C LEU A 109 4.59 -12.80 -0.70
N GLU A 110 5.09 -11.56 -0.71
CA GLU A 110 6.45 -11.23 -1.16
C GLU A 110 7.53 -11.90 -0.30
N VAL A 111 7.34 -12.00 1.02
CA VAL A 111 8.23 -12.75 1.93
C VAL A 111 8.27 -14.25 1.55
N GLY A 112 7.11 -14.85 1.26
CA GLY A 112 7.05 -16.22 0.76
C GLY A 112 7.80 -16.42 -0.56
N LEU A 113 7.79 -15.41 -1.44
CA LEU A 113 8.55 -15.39 -2.70
C LEU A 113 10.05 -15.16 -2.48
N MET A 114 10.44 -14.42 -1.43
CA MET A 114 11.84 -14.28 -1.01
C MET A 114 12.44 -15.64 -0.61
N PHE A 115 11.73 -16.42 0.21
CA PHE A 115 12.19 -17.78 0.59
C PHE A 115 12.32 -18.73 -0.61
N LYS A 116 11.61 -18.43 -1.71
CA LYS A 116 11.72 -19.17 -2.99
C LYS A 116 12.79 -18.62 -3.92
N GLY A 117 13.59 -17.65 -3.46
CA GLY A 117 14.69 -17.04 -4.23
C GLY A 117 14.24 -16.07 -5.32
N VAL A 118 12.96 -15.66 -5.35
CA VAL A 118 12.43 -14.73 -6.37
C VAL A 118 12.82 -13.29 -6.04
N TYR A 119 12.67 -12.89 -4.77
CA TYR A 119 13.09 -11.58 -4.29
C TYR A 119 14.40 -11.66 -3.49
N PRO A 120 15.33 -10.72 -3.69
CA PRO A 120 16.53 -10.66 -2.86
C PRO A 120 16.21 -10.09 -1.47
N LEU A 121 16.90 -10.57 -0.44
CA LEU A 121 16.69 -10.17 0.97
C LEU A 121 16.66 -8.65 1.20
N TRP A 122 17.56 -7.91 0.56
CA TRP A 122 17.63 -6.44 0.71
C TRP A 122 16.34 -5.73 0.27
N TYR A 123 15.65 -6.26 -0.75
CA TYR A 123 14.40 -5.71 -1.24
C TYR A 123 13.27 -6.01 -0.25
N THR A 124 13.24 -7.23 0.30
CA THR A 124 12.26 -7.61 1.33
C THR A 124 12.40 -6.75 2.59
N PHE A 125 13.62 -6.43 3.04
CA PHE A 125 13.82 -5.51 4.17
C PHE A 125 13.37 -4.07 3.85
N LEU A 126 13.64 -3.59 2.63
CA LEU A 126 13.12 -2.29 2.19
C LEU A 126 11.58 -2.29 2.22
N ARG A 127 10.94 -3.32 1.67
CA ARG A 127 9.48 -3.46 1.67
C ARG A 127 8.90 -3.55 3.08
N LEU A 128 9.56 -4.25 4.00
CA LEU A 128 9.16 -4.28 5.41
C LEU A 128 9.14 -2.87 6.00
N ALA A 129 10.23 -2.11 5.86
CA ALA A 129 10.32 -0.76 6.40
C ALA A 129 9.25 0.17 5.83
N LEU A 130 9.06 0.16 4.51
CA LEU A 130 8.05 0.99 3.84
C LEU A 130 6.62 0.59 4.27
N THR A 131 6.31 -0.71 4.31
CA THR A 131 5.00 -1.21 4.75
C THR A 131 4.73 -0.84 6.21
N CYS A 132 5.71 -0.95 7.11
CA CYS A 132 5.57 -0.51 8.49
C CYS A 132 5.21 0.98 8.58
N VAL A 133 5.91 1.84 7.83
CA VAL A 133 5.60 3.28 7.81
C VAL A 133 4.18 3.52 7.29
N VAL A 134 3.78 2.87 6.19
CA VAL A 134 2.42 2.99 5.63
C VAL A 134 1.36 2.57 6.65
N VAL A 135 1.55 1.45 7.35
CA VAL A 135 0.62 0.95 8.38
C VAL A 135 0.53 1.93 9.55
N VAL A 136 1.66 2.49 10.00
CA VAL A 136 1.68 3.53 11.04
C VAL A 136 0.91 4.78 10.58
N CYS A 137 1.08 5.22 9.33
CA CYS A 137 0.33 6.35 8.79
C CYS A 137 -1.18 6.06 8.72
N HIS A 138 -1.59 4.84 8.34
CA HIS A 138 -3.01 4.44 8.37
C HIS A 138 -3.57 4.43 9.80
N GLY A 139 -2.81 3.88 10.76
CA GLY A 139 -3.19 3.86 12.16
C GLY A 139 -3.31 5.27 12.76
N PHE A 140 -2.39 6.17 12.41
CA PHE A 140 -2.46 7.57 12.83
C PHE A 140 -3.65 8.30 12.23
N LEU A 141 -3.90 8.14 10.92
CA LEU A 141 -5.07 8.73 10.26
C LEU A 141 -6.37 8.23 10.93
N TRP A 142 -6.43 6.93 11.20
CA TRP A 142 -7.56 6.33 11.90
C TRP A 142 -7.76 6.95 13.28
N TYR A 143 -6.69 6.99 14.08
CA TYR A 143 -6.68 7.57 15.41
C TYR A 143 -7.12 9.05 15.41
N TRP A 144 -6.60 9.85 14.47
CA TRP A 144 -6.96 11.26 14.37
C TRP A 144 -8.43 11.46 14.03
N VAL A 145 -8.93 10.77 13.01
CA VAL A 145 -10.32 10.94 12.55
C VAL A 145 -11.34 10.39 13.56
N TYR A 146 -10.99 9.37 14.34
CA TYR A 146 -11.89 8.77 15.34
C TYR A 146 -11.82 9.37 16.74
N ASP A 147 -10.63 9.69 17.26
CA ASP A 147 -10.42 9.95 18.68
C ASP A 147 -10.19 11.45 19.01
N LEU A 148 -9.47 12.18 18.14
CA LEU A 148 -9.09 13.58 18.38
C LEU A 148 -9.83 14.59 17.46
N GLY A 149 -10.30 14.15 16.29
CA GLY A 149 -11.04 14.90 15.28
C GLY A 149 -12.56 14.91 15.47
N SER A 150 -13.02 15.06 16.72
CA SER A 150 -14.30 15.68 17.09
C SER A 150 -15.53 15.36 16.23
N GLY A 151 -16.09 14.13 16.16
CA GLY A 151 -17.48 13.86 15.74
C GLY A 151 -18.03 14.43 14.39
N VAL A 152 -17.23 15.16 13.61
CA VAL A 152 -17.64 16.07 12.52
C VAL A 152 -17.07 15.60 11.20
N LEU A 153 -15.82 15.11 11.17
CA LEU A 153 -15.20 14.57 9.95
C LEU A 153 -15.91 13.32 9.37
N PRO A 154 -16.43 12.37 10.18
CA PRO A 154 -17.17 11.23 9.65
C PRO A 154 -18.51 11.61 8.99
N GLN A 155 -19.00 12.84 9.17
CA GLN A 155 -20.25 13.33 8.56
C GLN A 155 -20.02 13.98 7.18
N ILE A 156 -18.76 14.28 6.82
CA ILE A 156 -18.38 15.04 5.63
C ILE A 156 -17.61 14.17 4.60
N MET A 157 -17.10 13.01 5.04
CA MET A 157 -16.47 11.98 4.20
C MET A 157 -17.46 10.87 3.84
#